data_AF-A0A966USS1-F1
#
_entry.id   AF-A0A966USS1-F1
#
_cell.length_a   1.000
_cell.length_b   1.000
_cell.length_c   1.000
_cell.angle_alpha   90.00
_cell.angle_beta   90.00
_cell.angle_gamma   90.00
#
_symmetry.space_group_name_H-M   'P 1'
#
loop_
_entity.id
_entity.type
_entity.pdbx_description
1 polymer ?
#
loop_
_entity_poly.entity_id
_entity_poly.type
_entity_poly.pdbx_seq_one_letter_code
_entity_poly.pdbx_strand_id
1 'polypeptide(L)'
;IAIVFGLVVRIFGNELPTSFIQISVYVILINIVLAVFNMIPLPPLDGSKVLFSLLPPSMNNVRVTLERYSIFFFLILIFVLWRFVEPIIPYIFKVITGVTI
;
A
#
# COMPACT_ATOMS: atom_id res chain seq x y z
N ILE A 1 7.67 -2.76 -8.51
CA ILE A 1 6.71 -3.34 -9.47
C ILE A 1 5.79 -2.26 -10.05
N ALA A 2 5.02 -1.53 -9.22
CA ALA A 2 4.14 -0.45 -9.69
C ALA A 2 4.82 0.56 -10.63
N ILE A 3 6.05 1.00 -10.29
CA ILE A 3 6.82 1.94 -11.12
C ILE A 3 7.13 1.36 -12.50
N VAL A 4 7.56 0.09 -12.56
CA VAL A 4 7.94 -0.56 -13.83
C VAL A 4 6.73 -0.67 -14.76
N PHE A 5 5.62 -1.24 -14.26
CA PHE A 5 4.38 -1.35 -15.05
C PHE A 5 3.81 0.02 -15.41
N GLY A 6 3.89 0.98 -14.49
CA GLY A 6 3.42 2.33 -14.73
C GLY A 6 4.20 3.07 -15.80
N LEU A 7 5.54 2.93 -15.83
CA LEU A 7 6.38 3.48 -16.90
C LEU A 7 6.08 2.82 -18.24
N VAL A 8 5.86 1.49 -18.26
CA VAL A 8 5.45 0.78 -19.48
C VAL A 8 4.14 1.33 -20.02
N VAL A 9 3.12 1.50 -19.17
CA VAL A 9 1.83 2.10 -19.56
C VAL A 9 2.00 3.55 -19.99
N ARG A 10 2.86 4.32 -19.33
CA ARG A 10 3.07 5.74 -19.65
C ARG A 10 3.74 5.96 -21.00
N ILE A 11 4.69 5.12 -21.38
CA ILE A 11 5.48 5.27 -22.60
C ILE A 11 4.81 4.56 -23.78
N PHE A 12 4.32 3.36 -23.57
CA PHE A 12 3.81 2.48 -24.64
C PHE A 12 2.29 2.31 -24.62
N GLY A 13 1.56 3.07 -23.79
CA GLY A 13 0.12 2.88 -23.56
C GLY A 13 -0.74 2.87 -24.82
N ASN A 14 -0.38 3.63 -25.86
CA ASN A 14 -1.14 3.68 -27.11
C ASN A 14 -0.89 2.48 -28.05
N GLU A 15 0.23 1.77 -27.88
CA GLU A 15 0.65 0.64 -28.72
C GLU A 15 0.31 -0.71 -28.09
N LEU A 16 -0.09 -0.71 -26.81
CA LEU A 16 -0.35 -1.92 -26.04
C LEU A 16 -1.81 -2.39 -26.21
N PRO A 17 -2.06 -3.71 -26.21
CA PRO A 17 -3.41 -4.25 -26.17
C PRO A 17 -4.19 -3.78 -24.94
N THR A 18 -5.48 -3.50 -25.10
CA THR A 18 -6.36 -3.03 -24.02
C THR A 18 -6.40 -3.98 -22.82
N SER A 19 -6.35 -5.30 -23.07
CA SER A 19 -6.29 -6.32 -22.02
C SER A 19 -5.02 -6.22 -21.17
N PHE A 20 -3.88 -5.91 -21.79
CA PHE A 20 -2.61 -5.74 -21.07
C PHE A 20 -2.63 -4.48 -20.20
N ILE A 21 -3.22 -3.39 -20.71
CA ILE A 21 -3.38 -2.15 -19.94
C ILE A 21 -4.26 -2.39 -18.72
N GLN A 22 -5.41 -3.08 -18.87
CA GLN A 22 -6.30 -3.39 -17.76
C GLN A 22 -5.59 -4.18 -16.65
N ILE A 23 -4.87 -5.25 -17.01
CA ILE A 23 -4.11 -6.05 -16.05
C ILE A 23 -3.03 -5.19 -15.38
N SER A 24 -2.32 -4.37 -16.16
CA SER A 24 -1.28 -3.46 -15.63
C SER A 24 -1.86 -2.47 -14.62
N VAL A 25 -3.05 -1.90 -14.88
CA VAL A 25 -3.73 -0.98 -13.95
C VAL A 25 -3.99 -1.69 -12.62
N TYR A 26 -4.52 -2.91 -12.63
CA TYR A 26 -4.73 -3.67 -11.39
C TYR A 26 -3.42 -3.98 -10.66
N VAL A 27 -2.38 -4.40 -11.38
CA VAL A 27 -1.05 -4.66 -10.78
C VAL A 27 -0.50 -3.40 -10.12
N ILE A 28 -0.59 -2.25 -10.79
CA ILE A 28 -0.12 -0.96 -10.26
C ILE A 28 -0.92 -0.58 -9.02
N LEU A 29 -2.26 -0.62 -9.08
CA LEU A 29 -3.14 -0.26 -7.96
C LEU A 29 -2.89 -1.12 -6.73
N ILE A 30 -2.85 -2.45 -6.88
CA ILE A 30 -2.58 -3.38 -5.77
C ILE A 30 -1.23 -3.06 -5.12
N ASN A 31 -0.18 -2.82 -5.93
CA ASN A 31 1.14 -2.50 -5.40
C ASN A 31 1.19 -1.13 -4.70
N ILE A 32 0.48 -0.12 -5.19
CA ILE A 32 0.37 1.19 -4.53
C ILE A 32 -0.35 1.03 -3.19
N VAL A 33 -1.48 0.34 -3.17
CA VAL A 33 -2.28 0.10 -1.96
C VAL A 33 -1.44 -0.64 -0.92
N LEU A 34 -0.77 -1.73 -1.31
CA LEU A 34 0.14 -2.47 -0.43
C LEU A 34 1.29 -1.61 0.08
N ALA A 35 1.89 -0.76 -0.78
CA ALA A 35 2.96 0.15 -0.37
C ALA A 35 2.47 1.17 0.68
N VAL A 36 1.32 1.81 0.46
CA VAL A 36 0.76 2.79 1.40
C VAL A 36 0.41 2.13 2.73
N PHE A 37 -0.21 0.96 2.71
CA PHE A 37 -0.49 0.23 3.95
C PHE A 37 0.78 -0.20 4.67
N ASN A 38 1.79 -0.73 3.96
CA ASN A 38 3.05 -1.15 4.57
C ASN A 38 3.90 0.00 5.15
N MET A 39 3.62 1.25 4.78
CA MET A 39 4.23 2.42 5.42
C MET A 39 3.64 2.72 6.81
N ILE A 40 2.48 2.15 7.15
CA ILE A 40 1.86 2.35 8.45
C ILE A 40 2.47 1.34 9.44
N PRO A 41 3.09 1.81 10.55
CA PRO A 41 3.77 0.95 11.51
C PRO A 41 2.79 0.20 12.43
N LEU A 42 1.90 -0.62 11.86
CA LEU A 42 0.85 -1.33 12.61
C LEU A 42 0.73 -2.80 12.15
N PRO A 43 0.81 -3.80 13.05
CA PRO A 43 0.64 -5.20 12.64
C PRO A 43 -0.79 -5.45 12.17
N PRO A 44 -1.05 -6.34 11.18
CA PRO A 44 -0.17 -7.35 10.58
C PRO A 44 0.68 -6.85 9.40
N LEU A 45 0.68 -5.54 9.11
CA LEU A 45 1.40 -4.96 7.98
C LEU A 45 2.91 -5.00 8.22
N ASP A 46 3.70 -5.04 7.13
CA ASP A 46 5.15 -5.21 7.24
C ASP A 46 5.85 -4.04 7.95
N GLY A 47 5.27 -2.84 7.92
CA GLY A 47 5.76 -1.66 8.65
C GLY A 47 5.85 -1.87 10.16
N SER A 48 5.09 -2.82 10.71
CA SER A 48 5.17 -3.18 12.14
C SER A 48 6.54 -3.70 12.56
N LYS A 49 7.30 -4.31 11.66
CA LYS A 49 8.67 -4.79 11.96
C LYS A 49 9.61 -3.63 12.27
N VAL A 50 9.44 -2.50 11.56
CA VAL A 50 10.20 -1.27 11.84
C VAL A 50 9.82 -0.74 13.23
N LEU A 51 8.52 -0.69 13.56
CA LEU A 51 8.07 -0.30 14.91
C LEU A 51 8.69 -1.18 15.99
N PHE A 52 8.65 -2.50 15.81
CA PHE A 52 9.19 -3.45 16.79
C PHE A 52 10.71 -3.38 16.91
N SER A 53 11.43 -2.97 15.86
CA SER A 53 12.87 -2.75 15.92
C SER A 53 13.26 -1.48 16.69
N LEU A 54 12.37 -0.48 16.72
CA LEU A 54 12.58 0.78 17.44
C LEU A 54 12.10 0.73 18.89
N LEU A 55 11.26 -0.26 19.24
CA LEU A 55 10.73 -0.42 20.58
C LEU A 55 11.80 -0.95 21.54
N PRO A 56 11.97 -0.33 22.72
CA PRO A 56 12.90 -0.82 23.72
C PRO A 56 12.45 -2.16 24.31
N PRO A 57 13.38 -3.02 24.79
CA PRO A 57 13.05 -4.33 25.34
C PRO A 57 12.04 -4.31 26.50
N SER A 58 11.97 -3.21 27.25
CA SER A 58 11.01 -3.00 28.34
C SER A 58 9.56 -2.96 27.87
N MET A 59 9.30 -2.71 26.59
CA MET A 59 7.97 -2.62 25.99
C MET A 59 7.53 -3.92 25.30
N ASN A 60 8.12 -5.07 25.63
CA ASN A 60 7.76 -6.36 25.04
C ASN A 60 6.27 -6.71 25.24
N ASN A 61 5.67 -6.29 26.36
CA ASN A 61 4.23 -6.46 26.61
C ASN A 61 3.39 -5.75 25.55
N VAL A 62 3.78 -4.53 25.14
CA VAL A 62 3.09 -3.76 24.09
C VAL A 62 3.19 -4.49 22.75
N ARG A 63 4.36 -5.01 22.41
CA ARG A 63 4.55 -5.82 21.19
C ARG A 63 3.61 -7.04 21.17
N VAL A 64 3.58 -7.82 22.26
CA VAL A 64 2.72 -9.01 22.36
C VAL A 64 1.23 -8.64 22.25
N THR A 65 0.80 -7.54 22.87
CA THR A 65 -0.58 -7.05 22.74
C THR A 65 -0.90 -6.64 21.30
N LEU A 66 0.00 -5.90 20.64
CA LEU A 66 -0.17 -5.47 19.25
C LEU A 66 -0.22 -6.65 18.28
N GLU A 67 0.62 -7.67 18.48
CA GLU A 67 0.61 -8.89 17.66
C GLU A 67 -0.69 -9.70 17.89
N ARG A 68 -1.10 -9.90 19.15
CA ARG A 68 -2.31 -10.65 19.50
C ARG A 68 -3.60 -10.02 18.95
N TYR A 69 -3.69 -8.70 19.00
CA TYR A 69 -4.87 -7.94 18.53
C TYR A 69 -4.66 -7.32 17.14
N SER A 70 -3.64 -7.76 16.39
CA SER A 70 -3.25 -7.21 15.09
C SER A 70 -4.41 -7.11 14.10
N ILE A 71 -5.20 -8.18 13.95
CA ILE A 71 -6.38 -8.20 13.06
C ILE A 71 -7.42 -7.15 13.48
N PHE A 72 -7.64 -6.98 14.78
CA PHE A 72 -8.60 -6.00 15.28
C PHE A 72 -8.13 -4.56 14.99
N PHE A 73 -6.86 -4.26 15.27
CA PHE A 73 -6.27 -2.97 14.93
C PHE A 73 -6.26 -2.71 13.42
N PHE A 74 -6.01 -3.74 12.62
CA PHE A 74 -6.03 -3.65 11.16
C PHE A 74 -7.41 -3.33 10.62
N LEU A 75 -8.46 -3.95 11.14
CA LEU A 75 -9.84 -3.63 10.75
C LEU A 75 -10.19 -2.18 11.08
N ILE A 76 -9.88 -1.73 12.31
CA ILE A 76 -10.08 -0.33 12.71
C ILE A 76 -9.30 0.60 11.77
N LEU A 77 -8.05 0.24 11.48
CA LEU A 77 -7.20 1.00 10.58
C LEU A 77 -7.83 1.13 9.18
N ILE A 78 -8.40 0.06 8.63
CA ILE A 78 -9.12 0.14 7.36
C ILE A 78 -10.30 1.11 7.50
N PHE A 79 -11.21 0.93 8.46
CA PHE A 79 -12.41 1.77 8.52
C PHE A 79 -12.11 3.25 8.79
N VAL A 80 -11.08 3.55 9.58
CA VAL A 80 -10.74 4.93 9.97
C VAL A 80 -9.80 5.58 8.96
N LEU A 81 -8.70 4.90 8.59
CA LEU A 81 -7.68 5.48 7.72
C LEU A 81 -8.02 5.36 6.24
N TRP A 82 -8.96 4.51 5.83
CA TRP A 82 -9.34 4.40 4.42
C TRP A 82 -9.77 5.75 3.84
N ARG A 83 -10.50 6.57 4.59
CA ARG A 83 -10.90 7.92 4.16
C ARG A 83 -9.71 8.84 3.84
N PHE A 84 -8.56 8.61 4.46
CA PHE A 84 -7.34 9.38 4.22
C PHE A 84 -6.46 8.74 3.14
N VAL A 85 -6.46 7.40 3.06
CA VAL A 85 -5.67 6.63 2.08
C VAL A 85 -6.30 6.68 0.68
N GLU A 86 -7.64 6.66 0.60
CA GLU A 86 -8.40 6.67 -0.65
C GLU A 86 -7.98 7.80 -1.61
N PRO A 87 -7.86 9.08 -1.21
CA PRO A 87 -7.46 10.14 -2.13
C PRO A 87 -5.97 10.09 -2.52
N ILE A 88 -5.13 9.39 -1.76
CA ILE A 88 -3.69 9.28 -2.00
C ILE A 88 -3.42 8.30 -3.15
N ILE A 89 -4.17 7.20 -3.22
CA ILE A 89 -3.99 6.15 -4.22
C ILE A 89 -4.09 6.67 -5.68
N PRO A 90 -5.16 7.36 -6.10
CA PRO A 90 -5.29 7.86 -7.46
C PRO A 90 -4.27 8.96 -7.76
N TYR A 91 -3.86 9.75 -6.76
CA TYR A 91 -2.80 10.74 -6.91
C TYR A 91 -1.46 10.07 -7.25
N ILE A 92 -1.05 9.06 -6.48
CA ILE A 92 0.19 8.31 -6.75
C ILE A 92 0.09 7.59 -8.10
N PHE A 93 -1.06 6.99 -8.40
CA PHE A 93 -1.28 6.33 -9.68
C PHE A 93 -1.06 7.30 -10.84
N LYS A 94 -1.69 8.48 -10.80
CA LYS A 94 -1.57 9.52 -11.82
C LYS A 94 -0.12 9.97 -12.00
N VAL A 95 0.62 10.14 -10.92
CA VAL A 95 2.04 10.53 -10.98
C VAL A 95 2.88 9.46 -11.70
N ILE A 96 2.59 8.18 -11.43
CA ILE A 96 3.33 7.06 -12.00
C ILE A 96 2.98 6.84 -13.48
N THR A 97 1.69 6.74 -13.81
CA THR A 97 1.21 6.36 -15.15
C THR A 97 1.02 7.56 -16.08
N GLY A 98 0.85 8.76 -15.54
CA GLY A 98 0.42 9.94 -16.31
C GLY A 98 -1.05 9.89 -16.73
N VAL A 99 -1.78 8.83 -16.38
CA VAL A 99 -3.17 8.61 -16.76
C VAL A 99 -4.07 8.88 -15.56
N THR A 100 -5.18 9.59 -15.79
CA THR A 100 -6.25 9.76 -14.80
C THR A 100 -7.24 8.63 -14.95
N ILE A 101 -7.53 7.94 -13.85
CA ILE A 101 -8.59 6.94 -13.73
C ILE A 101 -9.83 7.61 -13.13
#